data_AF-K6W483-F1
#
_entry.id   AF-K6W483-F1
#
_cell.length_a   1.000
_cell.length_b   1.000
_cell.length_c   1.000
_cell.angle_alpha   90.00
_cell.angle_beta   90.00
_cell.angle_gamma   90.00
#
_symmetry.space_group_name_H-M   'P 1'
#
loop_
_entity.id
_entity.type
_entity.pdbx_description
1 polymer ?
#
loop_
_entity_poly.entity_id
_entity_poly.type
_entity_poly.pdbx_seq_one_letter_code
_entity_poly.pdbx_strand_id
1 'polypeptide(L)'
;ADILFTLSALRTSVPTLRLEPFLTDAGTTWLDRAATTCSDDLARDVAGLSLGSLFSKPLSENWELLNAVSGANMIPIKGFTRPVLLTQGLFDQNVVVPLSLRYLNDAQAADRHVTARTYLVFNQQQSDALSDNDIGSFVSRLLR
;
A
#
# COMPACT_ATOMS: atom_id res chain seq x y z
N ALA A 1 5.14 1.53 -10.50
CA ALA A 1 5.49 2.78 -9.79
C ALA A 1 5.64 2.56 -8.28
N ASP A 2 4.75 1.80 -7.65
CA ASP A 2 4.65 1.68 -6.18
C ASP A 2 5.94 1.35 -5.45
N ILE A 3 6.76 0.42 -5.96
CA ILE A 3 8.05 0.09 -5.34
C ILE A 3 8.98 1.31 -5.29
N LEU A 4 8.99 2.15 -6.32
CA LEU A 4 9.80 3.37 -6.34
C LEU A 4 9.29 4.38 -5.30
N PHE A 5 7.97 4.53 -5.16
CA PHE A 5 7.39 5.39 -4.11
C PHE A 5 7.73 4.88 -2.71
N THR A 6 7.58 3.57 -2.46
CA THR A 6 7.94 2.95 -1.18
C THR A 6 9.41 3.18 -0.85
N LEU A 7 10.32 2.89 -1.78
CA LEU A 7 11.75 3.08 -1.57
C LEU A 7 12.14 4.55 -1.41
N SER A 8 11.49 5.45 -2.17
CA SER A 8 11.73 6.90 -2.05
C SER A 8 11.27 7.41 -0.68
N ALA A 9 10.10 7.00 -0.23
CA ALA A 9 9.57 7.38 1.08
C ALA A 9 10.46 6.86 2.22
N LEU A 10 10.96 5.63 2.12
CA LEU A 10 11.88 5.05 3.10
C LEU A 10 13.25 5.75 3.11
N ARG A 11 13.79 6.11 1.95
CA ARG A 11 15.03 6.91 1.87
C ARG A 11 14.89 8.26 2.59
N THR A 12 13.71 8.86 2.55
CA THR A 12 13.41 10.11 3.28
C THR A 12 13.16 9.89 4.77
N SER A 13 12.38 8.88 5.16
CA SER A 13 11.98 8.66 6.54
C SER A 13 12.99 7.89 7.39
N VAL A 14 13.91 7.15 6.75
CA VAL A 14 14.98 6.37 7.38
C VAL A 14 16.33 6.77 6.77
N PRO A 15 16.93 7.92 7.16
CA PRO A 15 18.15 8.43 6.53
C PRO A 15 19.38 7.52 6.66
N THR A 16 19.35 6.55 7.58
CA THR A 16 20.43 5.55 7.74
C THR A 16 20.37 4.45 6.68
N LEU A 17 19.21 4.24 6.05
CA LEU A 17 18.99 3.18 5.09
C LEU A 17 19.77 3.43 3.80
N ARG A 18 20.71 2.52 3.49
CA ARG A 18 21.54 2.59 2.27
C ARG A 18 20.94 1.76 1.15
N LEU A 19 20.39 2.44 0.15
CA LEU A 19 19.81 1.81 -1.06
C LEU A 19 20.76 1.83 -2.24
N GLU A 20 21.70 2.77 -2.28
CA GLU A 20 22.60 3.01 -3.43
C GLU A 20 23.33 1.74 -3.88
N PRO A 21 23.86 0.87 -2.99
CA PRO A 21 24.56 -0.34 -3.41
C PRO A 21 23.66 -1.39 -4.10
N PHE A 22 22.33 -1.25 -4.02
CA PHE A 22 21.36 -2.18 -4.59
C PHE A 22 20.74 -1.68 -5.90
N LEU A 23 20.97 -0.43 -6.26
CA LEU A 23 20.37 0.20 -7.43
C LEU A 23 21.32 0.10 -8.62
N THR A 24 20.76 0.01 -9.81
CA THR A 24 21.47 0.37 -11.04
C THR A 24 21.43 1.89 -11.24
N ASP A 25 22.13 2.42 -12.25
CA ASP A 25 22.02 3.83 -12.63
C ASP A 25 20.58 4.22 -12.99
N ALA A 26 19.88 3.31 -13.70
CA ALA A 26 18.45 3.46 -13.98
C ALA A 26 17.60 3.43 -12.70
N GLY A 27 17.90 2.51 -11.77
CA GLY A 27 17.29 2.45 -10.45
C GLY A 27 17.38 3.75 -9.69
N THR A 28 18.58 4.33 -9.64
CA THR A 28 18.85 5.61 -8.97
C THR A 28 18.06 6.74 -9.63
N THR A 29 18.08 6.82 -10.96
CA THR A 29 17.36 7.85 -11.74
C THR A 29 15.86 7.80 -11.48
N TRP A 30 15.26 6.61 -11.52
CA TRP A 30 13.83 6.45 -11.28
C TRP A 30 13.43 6.66 -9.83
N LEU A 31 14.30 6.31 -8.88
CA LEU A 31 14.09 6.58 -7.47
C LEU A 31 14.07 8.08 -7.18
N ASP A 32 15.01 8.84 -7.75
CA ASP A 32 15.03 10.31 -7.63
C ASP A 32 13.80 10.94 -8.30
N ARG A 33 13.36 10.39 -9.44
CA ARG A 33 12.14 10.84 -10.13
C ARG A 33 10.88 10.61 -9.28
N ALA A 34 10.80 9.49 -8.58
CA ALA A 34 9.67 9.15 -7.72
C ALA A 34 9.48 10.12 -6.56
N ALA A 35 10.54 10.78 -6.09
CA ALA A 35 10.44 11.79 -5.03
C ALA A 35 9.70 13.07 -5.46
N THR A 36 9.52 13.30 -6.77
CA THR A 36 9.04 14.59 -7.31
C THR A 36 7.93 14.47 -8.34
N THR A 37 7.49 13.25 -8.67
CA THR A 37 6.54 12.98 -9.75
C THR A 37 5.26 12.39 -9.19
N CYS A 38 4.11 12.89 -9.64
CA CYS A 38 2.80 12.34 -9.26
C CYS A 38 2.62 10.90 -9.76
N SER A 39 1.74 10.14 -9.10
CA SER A 39 1.53 8.70 -9.33
C SER A 39 1.29 8.34 -10.79
N ASP A 40 0.37 9.06 -11.44
CA ASP A 40 -0.10 8.73 -12.78
C ASP A 40 0.97 9.02 -13.83
N ASP A 41 1.73 10.09 -13.63
CA ASP A 41 2.86 10.46 -14.49
C ASP A 41 3.98 9.43 -14.35
N LEU A 42 4.37 9.10 -13.12
CA LEU A 42 5.41 8.11 -12.88
C LEU A 42 5.01 6.74 -13.41
N ALA A 43 3.75 6.33 -13.23
CA ALA A 43 3.22 5.06 -13.74
C ALA A 43 3.30 4.97 -15.27
N ARG A 44 2.97 6.06 -15.97
CA ARG A 44 3.14 6.15 -17.43
C ARG A 44 4.60 6.11 -17.84
N ASP A 45 5.46 6.85 -17.13
CA ASP A 45 6.87 6.97 -17.43
C ASP A 45 7.64 5.65 -17.29
N VAL A 46 7.24 4.80 -16.32
CA VAL A 46 7.85 3.47 -16.10
C VAL A 46 7.09 2.33 -16.78
N ALA A 47 6.08 2.62 -17.60
CA ALA A 47 5.30 1.59 -18.27
C ALA A 47 6.19 0.71 -19.17
N GLY A 48 6.11 -0.61 -18.99
CA GLY A 48 6.93 -1.57 -19.73
C GLY A 48 8.38 -1.72 -19.22
N LEU A 49 8.79 -0.94 -18.22
CA LEU A 49 10.10 -1.10 -17.59
C LEU A 49 10.14 -2.40 -16.77
N SER A 50 11.16 -3.22 -16.98
CA SER A 50 11.38 -4.40 -16.15
C SER A 50 11.80 -3.97 -14.74
N LEU A 51 11.03 -4.36 -13.73
CA LEU A 51 11.33 -4.06 -12.33
C LEU A 51 12.74 -4.50 -11.93
N GLY A 52 13.18 -5.68 -12.40
CA GLY A 52 14.51 -6.21 -12.11
C GLY A 52 15.65 -5.36 -12.67
N SER A 53 15.41 -4.55 -13.72
CA SER A 53 16.44 -3.66 -14.29
C SER A 53 16.84 -2.50 -13.38
N LEU A 54 16.03 -2.22 -12.36
CA LEU A 54 16.29 -1.15 -11.39
C LEU A 54 17.30 -1.57 -10.31
N PHE A 55 17.56 -2.86 -10.15
CA PHE A 55 18.34 -3.39 -9.05
C PHE A 55 19.56 -4.18 -9.54
N SER A 56 20.72 -3.92 -8.94
CA SER A 56 21.98 -4.61 -9.26
C SER A 56 22.12 -5.96 -8.55
N LYS A 57 21.35 -6.17 -7.47
CA LYS A 57 21.30 -7.38 -6.65
C LYS A 57 19.98 -7.47 -5.86
N PRO A 58 19.62 -8.64 -5.32
CA PRO A 58 18.36 -8.81 -4.59
C PRO A 58 18.22 -7.87 -3.37
N LEU A 59 17.10 -7.16 -3.28
CA LEU A 59 16.78 -6.31 -2.11
C LEU A 59 16.66 -7.10 -0.80
N SER A 60 16.37 -8.40 -0.89
CA SER A 60 16.30 -9.30 0.27
C SER A 60 17.62 -9.44 1.02
N GLU A 61 18.75 -9.06 0.41
CA GLU A 61 20.05 -9.03 1.08
C GLU A 61 20.23 -7.77 1.98
N ASN A 62 19.25 -6.86 2.02
CA ASN A 62 19.27 -5.69 2.90
C ASN A 62 18.30 -5.87 4.07
N TRP A 63 18.80 -6.36 5.20
CA TRP A 63 17.97 -6.59 6.40
C TRP A 63 17.40 -5.29 6.99
N GLU A 64 18.14 -4.18 6.91
CA GLU A 64 17.65 -2.87 7.36
C GLU A 64 16.45 -2.43 6.50
N LEU A 65 16.52 -2.62 5.18
CA LEU A 65 15.40 -2.37 4.28
C LEU A 65 14.18 -3.24 4.62
N LEU A 66 14.38 -4.55 4.79
CA LEU A 66 13.28 -5.46 5.12
C LEU A 66 12.57 -5.07 6.42
N ASN A 67 13.35 -4.69 7.44
CA ASN A 67 12.82 -4.20 8.71
C ASN A 67 12.09 -2.86 8.54
N ALA A 68 12.64 -1.93 7.77
CA ALA A 68 12.05 -0.63 7.51
C ALA A 68 10.72 -0.76 6.75
N VAL A 69 10.67 -1.59 5.70
CA VAL A 69 9.43 -1.90 4.96
C VAL A 69 8.40 -2.53 5.90
N SER A 70 8.77 -3.54 6.68
CA SER A 70 7.86 -4.21 7.60
C SER A 70 7.29 -3.23 8.65
N GLY A 71 8.15 -2.43 9.27
CA GLY A 71 7.75 -1.46 10.27
C GLY A 71 6.87 -0.34 9.71
N ALA A 72 7.18 0.16 8.51
CA ALA A 72 6.40 1.22 7.87
C ALA A 72 5.02 0.77 7.37
N ASN A 73 4.82 -0.52 7.11
CA ASN A 73 3.57 -1.08 6.59
C ASN A 73 2.71 -1.75 7.67
N MET A 74 3.10 -1.66 8.94
CA MET A 74 2.32 -2.23 10.04
C MET A 74 1.14 -1.32 10.38
N ILE A 75 -0.06 -1.87 10.33
CA ILE A 75 -1.31 -1.19 10.68
C ILE A 75 -1.94 -1.84 11.92
N PRO A 76 -2.54 -1.06 12.84
CA PRO A 76 -3.15 -1.62 14.04
C PRO A 76 -4.37 -2.47 13.70
N ILE A 77 -4.55 -3.56 14.44
CA ILE A 77 -5.78 -4.39 14.37
C ILE A 77 -6.77 -4.06 15.49
N LYS A 78 -6.37 -3.25 16.48
CA LYS A 78 -7.18 -2.91 17.65
C LYS A 78 -6.70 -1.63 18.33
N GLY A 79 -7.49 -1.15 19.29
CA GLY A 79 -7.20 0.08 20.05
C GLY A 79 -7.89 1.30 19.45
N PHE A 80 -8.86 1.09 18.56
CA PHE A 80 -9.63 2.17 17.95
C PHE A 80 -10.57 2.76 18.99
N THR A 81 -10.56 4.09 19.13
CA THR A 81 -11.41 4.84 20.08
C THR A 81 -12.70 5.35 19.45
N ARG A 82 -12.84 5.18 18.13
CA ARG A 82 -14.01 5.54 17.34
C ARG A 82 -14.35 4.37 16.42
N PRO A 83 -15.60 4.25 15.95
CA PRO A 83 -15.96 3.26 14.95
C PRO A 83 -15.06 3.37 13.71
N VAL A 84 -14.71 2.22 13.12
CA VAL A 84 -13.92 2.10 11.89
C VAL A 84 -14.65 1.18 10.92
N LEU A 85 -14.82 1.63 9.68
CA LEU A 85 -15.25 0.80 8.57
C LEU A 85 -14.00 0.46 7.73
N LEU A 86 -13.79 -0.82 7.47
CA LEU A 86 -12.76 -1.32 6.57
C LEU A 86 -13.42 -2.05 5.40
N THR A 87 -13.02 -1.75 4.17
CA THR A 87 -13.64 -2.31 2.96
C THR A 87 -12.61 -2.92 2.02
N GLN A 88 -12.97 -4.00 1.31
CA GLN A 88 -12.11 -4.64 0.32
C GLN A 88 -12.92 -5.24 -0.83
N GLY A 89 -12.55 -4.91 -2.07
CA GLY A 89 -13.04 -5.62 -3.25
C GLY A 89 -12.42 -7.02 -3.37
N LEU A 90 -13.22 -8.02 -3.73
CA LEU A 90 -12.70 -9.38 -3.97
C LEU A 90 -12.11 -9.56 -5.38
N PHE A 91 -12.49 -8.68 -6.32
CA PHE A 91 -11.81 -8.51 -7.60
C PHE A 91 -10.96 -7.24 -7.51
N ASP A 92 -9.74 -7.39 -7.00
CA ASP A 92 -8.78 -6.29 -6.84
C ASP A 92 -7.45 -6.67 -7.50
N GLN A 93 -7.00 -5.83 -8.44
CA GLN A 93 -5.79 -6.05 -9.23
C GLN A 93 -4.57 -5.31 -8.67
N ASN A 94 -4.78 -4.46 -7.65
CA ASN A 94 -3.74 -3.58 -7.11
C ASN A 94 -3.14 -4.14 -5.82
N VAL A 95 -3.86 -4.99 -5.09
CA VAL A 95 -3.38 -5.57 -3.82
C VAL A 95 -3.53 -7.09 -3.75
N VAL A 96 -2.83 -7.70 -2.78
CA VAL A 96 -2.89 -9.14 -2.52
C VAL A 96 -4.11 -9.45 -1.64
N VAL A 97 -5.27 -9.65 -2.28
CA VAL A 97 -6.58 -9.84 -1.60
C VAL A 97 -6.53 -10.80 -0.40
N PRO A 98 -5.89 -11.99 -0.45
CA PRO A 98 -5.85 -12.88 0.71
C PRO A 98 -5.23 -12.25 1.97
N LEU A 99 -4.24 -11.36 1.82
CA LEU A 99 -3.62 -10.66 2.96
C LEU A 99 -4.57 -9.60 3.54
N SER A 100 -5.28 -8.86 2.68
CA SER A 100 -6.31 -7.91 3.12
C SER A 100 -7.44 -8.63 3.87
N LEU A 101 -7.92 -9.77 3.37
CA LEU A 101 -8.97 -10.54 4.03
C LEU A 101 -8.56 -11.05 5.40
N ARG A 102 -7.31 -11.49 5.54
CA ARG A 102 -6.75 -11.86 6.84
C ARG A 102 -6.76 -10.65 7.79
N TYR A 103 -6.27 -9.50 7.35
CA TYR A 103 -6.25 -8.29 8.17
C TYR A 103 -7.66 -7.87 8.61
N LEU A 104 -8.64 -7.88 7.69
CA LEU A 104 -10.04 -7.56 8.00
C LEU A 104 -10.61 -8.49 9.08
N ASN A 105 -10.38 -9.80 8.95
CA ASN A 105 -10.82 -10.79 9.93
C ASN A 105 -10.15 -10.56 11.29
N ASP A 106 -8.83 -10.38 11.31
CA ASP A 106 -8.05 -10.18 12.54
C ASP A 106 -8.48 -8.89 13.26
N ALA A 107 -8.71 -7.80 12.53
CA ALA A 107 -9.13 -6.52 13.09
C ALA A 107 -10.57 -6.56 13.64
N GLN A 108 -11.51 -7.13 12.89
CA GLN A 108 -12.90 -7.26 13.34
C GLN A 108 -13.04 -8.18 14.56
N ALA A 109 -12.22 -9.24 14.65
CA ALA A 109 -12.20 -10.11 15.82
C ALA A 109 -11.54 -9.44 17.04
N ALA A 110 -10.52 -8.59 16.83
CA ALA A 110 -9.74 -7.99 17.89
C ALA A 110 -10.35 -6.70 18.47
N ASP A 111 -11.23 -6.01 17.74
CA ASP A 111 -11.80 -4.73 18.18
C ASP A 111 -13.26 -4.56 17.74
N ARG A 112 -14.14 -4.38 18.73
CA ARG A 112 -15.59 -4.19 18.52
C ARG A 112 -15.95 -2.93 17.73
N HIS A 113 -15.02 -1.97 17.62
CA HIS A 113 -15.25 -0.75 16.84
C HIS A 113 -15.04 -0.98 15.34
N VAL A 114 -14.43 -2.10 14.94
CA VAL A 114 -14.16 -2.42 13.54
C VAL A 114 -15.35 -3.15 12.93
N THR A 115 -15.80 -2.65 11.79
CA THR A 115 -16.71 -3.35 10.88
C THR A 115 -15.96 -3.58 9.57
N ALA A 116 -15.80 -4.84 9.15
CA ALA A 116 -15.27 -5.15 7.84
C ALA A 116 -16.40 -5.42 6.82
N ARG A 117 -16.17 -5.02 5.58
CA ARG A 117 -17.05 -5.34 4.44
C ARG A 117 -16.23 -5.78 3.24
N THR A 118 -16.76 -6.75 2.50
CA THR A 118 -16.17 -7.23 1.26
C THR A 118 -17.18 -7.19 0.13
N TYR A 119 -16.70 -6.99 -1.09
CA TYR A 119 -17.56 -6.86 -2.27
C TYR A 119 -17.17 -7.88 -3.34
N LEU A 120 -18.10 -8.80 -3.66
CA LEU A 120 -17.94 -9.74 -4.77
C LEU A 120 -18.62 -9.18 -6.01
N VAL A 121 -17.82 -8.62 -6.92
CA VAL A 121 -18.27 -7.97 -8.16
C VAL A 121 -17.34 -8.33 -9.32
N PHE A 122 -17.70 -7.93 -10.53
CA PHE A 122 -16.99 -8.35 -11.75
C PHE A 122 -15.78 -7.48 -12.10
N ASN A 123 -15.67 -6.27 -11.53
CA ASN A 123 -14.57 -5.36 -11.78
C ASN A 123 -14.33 -4.40 -10.60
N GLN A 124 -13.18 -3.73 -10.64
CA GLN A 124 -12.76 -2.76 -9.62
C GLN A 124 -13.77 -1.61 -9.47
N GLN A 125 -14.23 -1.02 -10.58
CA GLN A 125 -15.13 0.14 -10.56
C GLN A 125 -16.44 -0.14 -9.79
N GLN A 126 -17.00 -1.34 -9.94
CA GLN A 126 -18.20 -1.76 -9.20
C GLN A 126 -17.91 -1.89 -7.70
N SER A 127 -16.71 -2.37 -7.34
CA SER A 127 -16.30 -2.52 -5.94
C SER A 127 -16.14 -1.14 -5.31
N ASP A 128 -15.49 -0.22 -6.02
CA ASP A 128 -15.26 1.15 -5.56
C ASP A 128 -16.60 1.87 -5.33
N ALA A 129 -17.54 1.76 -6.27
CA ALA A 129 -18.86 2.38 -6.13
C ALA A 129 -19.64 1.88 -4.89
N LEU A 130 -19.58 0.58 -4.59
CA LEU A 130 -20.21 0.01 -3.39
C LEU A 130 -19.48 0.45 -2.11
N SER A 131 -18.14 0.44 -2.14
CA SER A 131 -17.28 0.90 -1.05
C SER A 131 -17.58 2.36 -0.71
N ASP A 132 -17.61 3.24 -1.71
CA ASP A 132 -17.88 4.68 -1.55
C ASP A 132 -19.27 4.94 -0.97
N ASN A 133 -20.28 4.19 -1.41
CA ASN A 133 -21.63 4.30 -0.85
C ASN A 133 -21.68 3.93 0.63
N ASP A 134 -21.00 2.84 1.00
CA ASP A 134 -20.92 2.37 2.38
C ASP A 134 -20.12 3.31 3.26
N ILE A 135 -19.00 3.85 2.76
CA ILE A 135 -18.18 4.86 3.45
C ILE A 135 -19.00 6.12 3.68
N GLY A 136 -19.68 6.65 2.66
CA GLY A 136 -20.54 7.83 2.79
C GLY A 136 -21.66 7.61 3.82
N SER A 137 -22.32 6.46 3.77
CA SER A 137 -23.35 6.07 4.74
C SER A 137 -22.80 5.91 6.16
N PHE A 138 -21.61 5.36 6.31
CA PHE A 138 -20.91 5.21 7.58
C PHE A 138 -20.56 6.57 8.20
N VAL A 139 -19.89 7.44 7.44
CA VAL A 139 -19.53 8.79 7.92
C VAL A 139 -20.78 9.60 8.26
N SER A 140 -21.82 9.55 7.45
CA SER A 140 -23.07 10.29 7.72
C SER A 140 -23.74 9.89 9.05
N ARG A 141 -23.58 8.63 9.49
CA ARG A 141 -24.09 8.15 10.79
C ARG A 141 -23.23 8.62 11.96
N LEU A 142 -21.93 8.84 11.76
CA LEU A 142 -21.03 9.36 12.79
C LEU A 142 -21.18 10.86 13.02
N LEU A 143 -21.68 11.60 12.03
CA LEU A 143 -21.90 13.04 12.09
C LEU A 143 -23.25 13.46 12.68
N ARG A 144 -24.12 12.49 13.00
CA ARG A 144 -25.39 12.72 13.70
C ARG A 144 -25.20 12.64 15.20
#